data_AF-A0A6A5UCX5-F1
#
_entry.id   AF-A0A6A5UCX5-F1
#
_cell.length_a   1.000
_cell.length_b   1.000
_cell.length_c   1.000
_cell.angle_alpha   90.00
_cell.angle_beta   90.00
_cell.angle_gamma   90.00
#
_symmetry.space_group_name_H-M   'P 1'
#
loop_
_entity.id
_entity.type
_entity.pdbx_description
1 polymer ?
#
loop_
_entity_poly.entity_id
_entity_poly.type
_entity_poly.pdbx_seq_one_letter_code
_entity_poly.pdbx_strand_id
1 'polypeptide(L)'
;MHRTVSLDYGIVIQEELDLVLDSGEVRHMKPGDIAVQRGTMHAWRNNHPTEWSRIIFVLQPCEPVVVNGKELKENYADTEGVKPSE
;
A
#
# COMPACT_ATOMS: atom_id res chain seq x y z
N MET A 1 -5.70 7.12 0.45
CA MET A 1 -4.48 6.59 1.08
C MET A 1 -4.93 5.81 2.31
N HIS A 2 -4.35 4.65 2.59
CA HIS A 2 -4.78 3.82 3.71
C HIS A 2 -3.61 3.06 4.34
N ARG A 3 -3.88 2.46 5.50
CA ARG A 3 -2.99 1.58 6.25
C ARG A 3 -3.76 0.37 6.73
N THR A 4 -3.21 -0.80 6.48
CA THR A 4 -3.60 -2.09 7.05
C THR A 4 -2.60 -2.50 8.14
N VAL A 5 -3.02 -3.37 9.06
CA VAL A 5 -2.13 -4.01 10.03
C VAL A 5 -1.63 -5.32 9.43
N SER A 6 -0.76 -5.18 8.43
CA SER A 6 -0.21 -6.30 7.66
C SER A 6 1.21 -6.01 7.15
N LEU A 7 1.92 -7.10 6.84
CA LEU A 7 3.10 -7.11 5.99
C LEU A 7 2.65 -7.47 4.58
N ASP A 8 2.85 -6.56 3.64
CA ASP A 8 2.40 -6.74 2.26
C ASP A 8 3.56 -6.82 1.29
N TYR A 9 3.45 -7.74 0.34
CA TYR A 9 4.31 -7.80 -0.85
C TYR A 9 3.49 -7.37 -2.06
N GLY A 10 3.68 -6.14 -2.51
CA GLY A 10 3.08 -5.59 -3.73
C GLY A 10 4.01 -5.80 -4.92
N ILE A 11 3.68 -6.74 -5.80
CA ILE A 11 4.50 -7.15 -6.95
C ILE A 11 3.90 -6.56 -8.22
N VAL A 12 4.61 -5.66 -8.88
CA VAL A 12 4.13 -5.05 -10.13
C VAL A 12 4.31 -6.04 -11.27
N ILE A 13 3.23 -6.36 -11.97
CA ILE A 13 3.20 -7.36 -13.05
C ILE A 13 3.11 -6.70 -14.42
N GLN A 14 2.32 -5.64 -14.56
CA GLN A 14 2.05 -5.00 -15.85
C GLN A 14 1.88 -3.49 -15.69
N GLU A 15 2.48 -2.76 -16.62
CA GLU A 15 2.63 -1.30 -16.61
C GLU A 15 3.24 -0.72 -15.33
N GLU A 16 3.53 0.58 -15.36
CA GLU A 16 4.17 1.31 -14.27
C GLU A 16 3.13 1.97 -13.36
N LEU A 17 3.48 2.15 -12.08
CA LEU A 17 2.61 2.69 -11.03
C LEU A 17 3.43 3.53 -10.05
N ASP A 18 2.81 4.52 -9.44
CA ASP A 18 3.41 5.25 -8.32
C ASP A 18 2.92 4.68 -6.98
N LEU A 19 3.86 4.32 -6.11
CA LEU A 19 3.63 4.12 -4.67
C LEU A 19 3.82 5.46 -3.96
N VAL A 20 2.76 5.97 -3.35
CA VAL A 20 2.74 7.25 -2.63
C VAL A 20 2.67 6.97 -1.13
N LEU A 21 3.56 7.56 -0.35
CA LEU A 21 3.60 7.47 1.11
C LEU A 21 3.07 8.75 1.77
N ASP A 22 2.71 8.66 3.05
CA ASP A 22 2.25 9.81 3.86
C ASP A 22 3.36 10.81 4.19
N SER A 23 4.63 10.43 4.04
CA SER A 23 5.77 11.34 4.05
C SER A 23 5.79 12.32 2.87
N GLY A 24 4.97 12.08 1.84
CA GLY A 24 5.02 12.79 0.55
C GLY A 24 6.01 12.19 -0.45
N GLU A 25 6.78 11.17 -0.04
CA GLU A 25 7.63 10.42 -0.96
C GLU A 25 6.79 9.64 -1.96
N VAL A 26 7.23 9.67 -3.22
CA VAL A 26 6.63 8.93 -4.33
C VAL A 26 7.70 8.06 -4.96
N ARG A 27 7.43 6.76 -5.03
CA ARG A 27 8.28 5.82 -5.75
C ARG A 27 7.57 5.37 -7.02
N HIS A 28 8.20 5.66 -8.15
CA HIS A 28 7.79 5.13 -9.43
C HIS A 28 8.27 3.68 -9.58
N MET A 29 7.33 2.76 -9.79
CA MET A 29 7.50 1.31 -9.77
C MET A 29 7.25 0.72 -11.16
N LYS A 30 8.10 -0.21 -11.59
CA LYS A 30 8.05 -0.86 -12.91
C LYS A 30 7.70 -2.35 -12.80
N PRO A 31 7.27 -3.01 -13.90
CA PRO A 31 7.10 -4.46 -13.91
C PRO A 31 8.33 -5.20 -13.35
N GLY A 32 8.10 -6.07 -12.37
CA GLY A 32 9.13 -6.80 -11.63
C GLY A 32 9.56 -6.16 -10.32
N ASP A 33 9.26 -4.87 -10.08
CA ASP A 33 9.53 -4.24 -8.79
C ASP A 33 8.59 -4.79 -7.71
N ILE A 34 9.11 -4.87 -6.48
CA ILE A 34 8.39 -5.38 -5.31
C ILE A 34 8.43 -4.32 -4.20
N ALA A 35 7.26 -3.86 -3.77
CA ALA A 35 7.12 -3.07 -2.55
C ALA A 35 6.94 -4.02 -1.36
N VAL A 36 7.79 -3.86 -0.34
CA VAL A 36 7.64 -4.54 0.96
C VAL A 36 7.03 -3.54 1.94
N GLN A 37 5.71 -3.56 2.08
CA GLN A 37 4.93 -2.62 2.88
C GLN A 37 4.85 -3.12 4.32
N ARG A 38 5.44 -2.39 5.28
CA ARG A 38 5.53 -2.80 6.69
C ARG A 38 4.55 -2.00 7.55
N GLY A 39 3.25 -2.11 7.26
CA GLY A 39 2.20 -1.32 7.94
C GLY A 39 2.31 0.19 7.70
N THR A 40 2.87 0.61 6.57
CA THR A 40 2.98 2.02 6.18
C THR A 40 1.67 2.53 5.58
N MET A 41 1.37 3.81 5.82
CA MET A 41 0.26 4.49 5.13
C MET A 41 0.66 4.71 3.67
N HIS A 42 -0.19 4.29 2.75
CA HIS A 42 0.16 4.30 1.34
C HIS A 42 -1.03 4.41 0.38
N ALA A 43 -0.73 4.78 -0.85
CA ALA A 43 -1.65 4.76 -1.97
C ALA A 43 -0.92 4.31 -3.24
N TRP A 44 -1.67 3.70 -4.16
CA TRP A 44 -1.21 3.34 -5.47
C TRP A 44 -1.90 4.23 -6.50
N ARG A 45 -1.12 4.80 -7.42
CA ARG A 45 -1.62 5.67 -8.47
C ARG A 45 -1.15 5.15 -9.81
N ASN A 46 -2.10 4.77 -10.66
CA ASN A 46 -1.84 4.55 -12.08
C ASN A 46 -1.82 5.92 -12.76
N ASN A 47 -0.69 6.28 -13.36
CA ASN A 47 -0.53 7.54 -14.10
C ASN A 47 -0.80 7.41 -15.60
N HIS A 48 -1.07 6.19 -16.09
CA HIS A 48 -1.32 5.98 -17.50
C HIS A 48 -2.70 6.55 -17.89
N PRO A 49 -2.80 7.34 -18.97
CA PRO A 49 -4.06 7.98 -19.35
C PRO A 49 -5.11 6.99 -19.87
N THR A 50 -4.67 5.87 -20.46
CA THR A 50 -5.55 4.93 -21.18
C THR A 50 -5.33 3.46 -20.86
N GLU A 51 -4.27 3.12 -20.13
CA GLU A 51 -3.90 1.72 -19.89
C GLU A 51 -4.09 1.39 -18.41
N TRP A 52 -4.36 0.12 -18.15
CA TRP A 52 -4.51 -0.41 -16.81
C TRP A 52 -3.19 -1.04 -16.35
N SER A 53 -2.88 -0.93 -15.07
CA SER A 53 -1.72 -1.61 -14.47
C SER A 53 -2.17 -2.81 -13.64
N ARG A 54 -1.26 -3.77 -13.41
CA ARG A 54 -1.51 -4.96 -12.59
C ARG A 54 -0.51 -5.07 -11.45
N ILE A 55 -1.02 -5.26 -10.24
CA ILE A 55 -0.24 -5.60 -9.06
C ILE A 55 -0.80 -6.89 -8.45
N ILE A 56 0.07 -7.80 -8.03
CA ILE A 56 -0.30 -8.90 -7.14
C ILE A 56 0.07 -8.49 -5.72
N PHE A 57 -0.86 -8.67 -4.78
CA PHE A 57 -0.59 -8.50 -3.36
C PHE A 57 -0.63 -9.85 -2.65
N VAL A 58 0.37 -10.07 -1.81
CA VAL A 58 0.34 -11.07 -0.73
C VAL A 58 0.32 -10.29 0.58
N LEU A 59 -0.78 -10.36 1.31
CA LEU A 59 -0.96 -9.68 2.60
C LEU A 59 -0.92 -10.71 3.71
N GLN A 60 -0.05 -10.50 4.69
CA GLN A 60 0.03 -11.32 5.89
C GLN A 60 -0.33 -10.45 7.11
N PRO A 61 -1.33 -10.84 7.93
CA PRO A 61 -1.59 -10.17 9.20
C PRO A 61 -0.31 -10.09 10.04
N CYS A 62 -0.10 -8.96 10.71
CA CYS A 62 1.04 -8.77 11.59
C CYS A 62 0.65 -8.07 12.89
N GLU A 63 1.59 -7.94 13.82
CA GLU A 63 1.41 -7.07 14.98
C GLU A 63 1.34 -5.59 14.54
N PRO A 64 0.56 -4.74 15.23
CA PRO A 64 0.51 -3.31 14.96
C PRO A 64 1.90 -2.65 15.00
N VAL A 65 2.15 -1.71 14.10
CA VAL A 65 3.40 -0.93 14.11
C VAL A 65 3.39 0.03 15.30
N VAL A 66 4.43 0.01 16.13
CA VAL A 66 4.59 0.93 17.26
C VAL A 66 5.69 1.95 16.95
N VAL A 67 5.35 3.23 16.99
CA VAL A 67 6.30 4.34 16.80
C VAL A 67 6.22 5.27 18.01
N ASN A 68 7.35 5.48 18.69
CA ASN A 68 7.43 6.33 19.89
C ASN A 68 6.38 5.96 20.97
N GLY A 69 6.13 4.66 21.16
CA GLY A 69 5.14 4.15 22.13
C GLY A 69 3.67 4.29 21.70
N LYS A 70 3.41 4.78 20.49
CA LYS A 70 2.05 4.87 19.93
C LYS A 70 1.83 3.76 18.91
N GLU A 71 0.81 2.95 19.13
CA GLU A 71 0.32 1.98 18.15
C GLU A 71 -0.34 2.67 16.96
N LEU A 72 0.05 2.25 15.77
CA LEU A 72 -0.53 2.64 14.50
C LEU A 72 -1.53 1.56 14.08
N LYS A 73 -2.82 1.84 14.33
CA LYS A 73 -3.93 0.97 13.92
C LYS A 73 -4.23 1.09 12.43
N GLU A 74 -5.12 0.24 11.96
CA GLU A 74 -5.74 0.36 10.65
C GLU A 74 -6.34 1.75 10.46
N ASN A 75 -6.19 2.27 9.24
CA ASN A 75 -6.74 3.55 8.86
C ASN A 75 -7.11 3.48 7.38
N TYR A 76 -8.39 3.42 7.10
CA TYR A 76 -8.92 3.34 5.75
C TYR A 76 -9.22 4.72 5.13
N ALA A 77 -8.91 5.81 5.84
CA ALA A 77 -9.36 7.15 5.50
C ALA A 77 -10.88 7.16 5.20
N ASP A 78 -11.32 7.89 4.18
CA ASP A 78 -12.73 8.03 3.80
C ASP A 78 -13.19 6.94 2.79
N THR A 79 -12.52 5.79 2.69
CA THR A 79 -12.97 4.73 1.77
C THR A 79 -14.23 4.05 2.31
N GLU A 80 -15.39 4.44 1.77
CA GLU A 80 -16.68 3.82 2.10
C GLU A 80 -16.73 2.34 1.71
N GLY A 81 -17.29 1.50 2.59
CA GLY A 81 -17.57 0.09 2.31
C GLY A 81 -16.39 -0.87 2.45
N VAL A 82 -15.20 -0.39 2.82
CA VAL A 82 -14.04 -1.26 3.10
C VAL A 82 -14.23 -1.92 4.47
N LYS A 83 -14.22 -3.25 4.50
CA LYS A 83 -14.28 -4.02 5.75
C LYS A 83 -12.92 -3.99 6.45
N PRO A 84 -12.89 -3.92 7.79
CA PRO A 84 -11.67 -4.15 8.56
C PRO A 84 -11.05 -5.51 8.24
N SER A 85 -9.74 -5.65 8.44
CA SER A 85 -9.11 -6.96 8.40
C SER A 85 -9.63 -7.78 9.61
N GLU A 86 -10.08 -9.01 9.36
CA GLU A 86 -10.52 -9.95 10.41
C GLU A 86 -9.33 -10.72 11.02
#